data_AF-A0AA93BBC7-F1
#
_entry.id   AF-A0AA93BBC7-F1
#
_cell.length_a   1.000
_cell.length_b   1.000
_cell.length_c   1.000
_cell.angle_alpha   90.00
_cell.angle_beta   90.00
_cell.angle_gamma   90.00
#
_symmetry.space_group_name_H-M   'P 1'
#
loop_
_entity.id
_entity.type
_entity.pdbx_description
1 polymer ?
#
loop_
_entity_poly.entity_id
_entity_poly.type
_entity_poly.pdbx_seq_one_letter_code
_entity_poly.pdbx_strand_id
1 'polypeptide(L)'
;MKWRHWVLLLLLILVTLTKMIPLWGVIYTYHVYPVIGTLLSPISGIFPFAVGDIFIALSIAWVILYPIYEMGLRKKLARRFIFLAAKSGGYPKKKAVFGRVIEYLLWVYVWFYAAWGLNYSQPVIYYRVGMQPAEVSKEKFWKFAYQYADSLNLLSEERRGKSEKFNCIVDDKLKNRIRDAVLKEYNKIGYREGINPPFNQHPHAKTMVFTPISSMSGVTGSMGPFFCEFTLNGDILAHDYPATYAHEFAHFLGIANEGEANFYSYLVCTASQDKAVKFSGYYHILPHVLYNVFDILGEKEGEKYLKYIRPEIIRLLKSDRQYWQGKRCKALDAAQDFFFELYLRGNHVEGGRKSYAGVIGLILAWENKQEKSLMKR
;
A
#
# COMPACT_ATOMS: atom_id res chain seq x y z
N MET A 1 -4.25 30.23 25.00
CA MET A 1 -3.93 29.47 23.76
C MET A 1 -4.01 30.41 22.57
N LYS A 2 -3.10 30.29 21.58
CA LYS A 2 -3.23 30.98 20.28
C LYS A 2 -4.35 30.34 19.43
N TRP A 3 -4.96 31.10 18.51
CA TRP A 3 -6.03 30.64 17.62
C TRP A 3 -5.72 29.32 16.88
N ARG A 4 -4.47 29.16 16.40
CA ARG A 4 -4.02 27.94 15.72
C ARG A 4 -4.17 26.66 16.55
N HIS A 5 -4.10 26.75 17.89
CA HIS A 5 -4.29 25.57 18.74
C HIS A 5 -5.77 25.19 18.83
N TRP A 6 -6.68 26.15 18.77
CA TRP A 6 -8.11 25.87 18.69
C TRP A 6 -8.47 25.20 17.36
N VAL A 7 -7.86 25.65 16.25
CA VAL A 7 -7.99 24.98 14.95
C VAL A 7 -7.46 23.55 15.02
N LEU A 8 -6.26 23.35 15.58
CA LEU A 8 -5.69 22.01 15.73
C LEU A 8 -6.59 21.09 16.58
N LEU A 9 -7.11 21.59 17.71
CA LEU A 9 -8.04 20.83 18.55
C LEU A 9 -9.32 20.46 17.80
N LEU A 10 -9.91 21.39 17.05
CA LEU A 10 -11.08 21.12 16.23
C LEU A 10 -10.81 20.03 15.18
N LEU A 11 -9.67 20.12 14.48
CA LEU A 11 -9.29 19.13 13.47
C LEU A 11 -9.02 17.75 14.08
N LEU A 12 -8.39 17.70 15.26
CA LEU A 12 -8.20 16.44 16.00
C LEU A 12 -9.55 15.83 16.39
N ILE A 13 -10.50 16.63 16.89
CA ILE A 13 -11.86 16.17 17.20
C ILE A 13 -12.52 15.64 15.92
N LEU A 14 -12.44 16.35 14.80
CA LEU A 14 -13.02 15.92 13.53
C LEU A 14 -12.42 14.59 13.05
N VAL A 15 -11.09 14.42 13.12
CA VAL A 15 -10.42 13.17 12.79
C VAL A 15 -10.93 12.03 13.69
N THR A 16 -11.01 12.25 15.01
CA THR A 16 -11.50 11.26 15.95
C THR A 16 -12.96 10.88 15.68
N LEU A 17 -13.84 11.86 15.45
CA LEU A 17 -15.24 11.60 15.14
C LEU A 17 -15.42 10.83 13.83
N THR A 18 -14.68 11.19 12.77
CA THR A 18 -14.71 10.44 11.50
C THR A 18 -14.25 8.99 11.68
N LYS A 19 -13.26 8.75 12.54
CA LYS A 19 -12.82 7.39 12.88
C LYS A 19 -13.84 6.58 13.67
N MET A 20 -14.71 7.23 14.43
CA MET A 20 -15.72 6.57 15.28
C MET A 20 -17.06 6.38 14.59
N ILE A 21 -17.39 7.18 13.56
CA ILE A 21 -18.67 7.15 12.88
C ILE A 21 -18.48 6.52 11.48
N PRO A 22 -18.87 5.25 11.25
CA PRO A 22 -18.60 4.54 10.00
C PRO A 22 -19.12 5.28 8.75
N LEU A 23 -20.29 5.94 8.86
CA LEU A 23 -20.84 6.73 7.77
C LEU A 23 -19.92 7.88 7.35
N TRP A 24 -19.23 8.52 8.29
CA TRP A 24 -18.30 9.61 7.98
C TRP A 24 -17.04 9.09 7.27
N GLY A 25 -16.59 7.88 7.62
CA GLY A 25 -15.53 7.19 6.87
C GLY A 25 -15.92 6.94 5.41
N VAL A 26 -17.15 6.47 5.16
CA VAL A 26 -17.68 6.28 3.79
C VAL A 26 -17.75 7.61 3.02
N ILE A 27 -18.31 8.66 3.65
CA ILE A 27 -18.40 10.00 3.04
C ILE A 27 -17.00 10.53 2.72
N TYR A 28 -16.06 10.39 3.65
CA TYR A 28 -14.69 10.81 3.44
C TYR A 28 -14.09 10.07 2.23
N THR A 29 -14.13 8.74 2.22
CA THR A 29 -13.48 7.94 1.17
C THR A 29 -14.07 8.19 -0.22
N TYR A 30 -15.38 8.34 -0.36
CA TYR A 30 -16.02 8.47 -1.68
C TYR A 30 -16.25 9.90 -2.17
N HIS A 31 -16.25 10.89 -1.27
CA HIS A 31 -16.56 12.28 -1.64
C HIS A 31 -15.46 13.28 -1.29
N VAL A 32 -14.76 13.11 -0.18
CA VAL A 32 -13.72 14.06 0.25
C VAL A 32 -12.37 13.69 -0.33
N TYR A 33 -11.94 12.44 -0.13
CA TYR A 33 -10.62 11.95 -0.54
C TYR A 33 -10.36 12.09 -2.05
N PRO A 34 -11.29 11.77 -2.97
CA PRO A 34 -11.05 11.95 -4.40
C PRO A 34 -10.78 13.41 -4.79
N VAL A 35 -11.45 14.37 -4.11
CA VAL A 35 -11.19 15.80 -4.32
C VAL A 35 -9.78 16.16 -3.87
N ILE A 36 -9.36 15.67 -2.70
CA ILE A 36 -7.99 15.86 -2.21
C ILE A 36 -6.98 15.26 -3.18
N GLY A 37 -7.20 14.02 -3.63
CA GLY A 37 -6.35 13.32 -4.57
C GLY A 37 -6.23 14.03 -5.91
N THR A 38 -7.34 14.52 -6.48
CA THR A 38 -7.34 15.31 -7.72
C THR A 38 -6.57 16.62 -7.59
N LEU A 39 -6.57 17.25 -6.40
CA LEU A 39 -5.84 18.50 -6.17
C LEU A 39 -4.35 18.28 -5.90
N LEU A 40 -3.99 17.31 -5.05
CA LEU A 40 -2.61 17.11 -4.59
C LEU A 40 -1.77 16.27 -5.56
N SER A 41 -2.34 15.22 -6.15
CA SER A 41 -1.58 14.27 -6.96
C SER A 41 -0.91 14.95 -8.18
N PRO A 42 -1.58 15.83 -8.96
CA PRO A 42 -0.94 16.52 -10.08
C PRO A 42 0.19 17.46 -9.66
N ILE A 43 0.04 18.16 -8.51
CA ILE A 43 1.07 19.04 -7.95
C ILE A 43 2.32 18.23 -7.63
N SER A 44 2.13 17.09 -6.97
CA SER A 44 3.23 16.17 -6.69
C SER A 44 3.87 15.66 -7.99
N GLY A 45 3.07 15.39 -9.02
CA GLY A 45 3.51 14.86 -10.32
C GLY A 45 4.50 15.74 -11.09
N ILE A 46 4.62 17.03 -10.74
CA ILE A 46 5.64 17.93 -11.29
C ILE A 46 7.07 17.45 -10.94
N PHE A 47 7.22 16.80 -9.79
CA PHE A 47 8.52 16.36 -9.30
C PHE A 47 8.80 14.90 -9.73
N PRO A 48 10.01 14.61 -10.25
CA PRO A 48 10.37 13.27 -10.73
C PRO A 48 10.69 12.27 -9.59
N PHE A 49 10.62 12.71 -8.33
CA PHE A 49 10.88 11.93 -7.12
C PHE A 49 9.70 11.99 -6.16
N ALA A 50 9.62 11.04 -5.23
CA ALA A 50 8.59 11.00 -4.18
C ALA A 50 8.78 12.17 -3.19
N VAL A 51 7.91 13.17 -3.27
CA VAL A 51 7.94 14.35 -2.39
C VAL A 51 7.61 13.94 -0.96
N GLY A 52 6.74 12.93 -0.79
CA GLY A 52 6.42 12.32 0.50
C GLY A 52 7.64 11.77 1.22
N ASP A 53 8.55 11.07 0.53
CA ASP A 53 9.77 10.52 1.13
C ASP A 53 10.67 11.63 1.68
N ILE A 54 10.86 12.69 0.89
CA ILE A 54 11.66 13.86 1.30
C ILE A 54 11.00 14.56 2.48
N PHE A 55 9.67 14.76 2.44
CA PHE A 55 8.93 15.34 3.55
C PHE A 55 9.10 14.52 4.83
N ILE A 56 8.98 13.20 4.77
CA ILE A 56 9.16 12.32 5.93
C ILE A 56 10.59 12.43 6.46
N ALA A 57 11.60 12.35 5.58
CA ALA A 57 13.00 12.45 5.98
C ALA A 57 13.32 13.81 6.66
N LEU A 58 12.85 14.92 6.08
CA LEU A 58 13.01 16.25 6.64
C LEU A 58 12.24 16.42 7.97
N SER A 59 11.06 15.81 8.08
CA SER A 59 10.25 15.82 9.31
C SER A 59 10.97 15.11 10.45
N ILE A 60 11.52 13.91 10.19
CA ILE A 60 12.32 13.14 11.16
C ILE A 60 13.57 13.92 11.56
N ALA A 61 14.31 14.44 10.57
CA ALA A 61 15.49 15.25 10.82
C ALA A 61 15.16 16.48 11.68
N TRP A 62 14.07 17.18 11.39
CA TRP A 62 13.65 18.34 12.18
C TRP A 62 13.28 17.95 13.61
N VAL A 63 12.49 16.90 13.83
CA VAL A 63 12.08 16.42 15.16
C VAL A 63 13.28 16.08 16.05
N ILE A 64 14.35 15.54 15.47
CA ILE A 64 15.58 15.17 16.19
C ILE A 64 16.51 16.38 16.37
N LEU A 65 16.81 17.10 15.28
CA LEU A 65 17.82 18.15 15.27
C LEU A 65 17.34 19.43 15.94
N TYR A 66 16.04 19.76 15.87
CA TYR A 66 15.50 20.99 16.45
C TYR A 66 15.72 21.07 17.97
N PRO A 67 15.38 20.04 18.78
CA PRO A 67 15.68 20.05 20.21
C PRO A 67 17.17 20.12 20.51
N ILE A 68 18.00 19.36 19.78
CA ILE A 68 19.46 19.36 19.95
C ILE A 68 20.03 20.76 19.70
N TYR A 69 19.56 21.41 18.64
CA TYR A 69 19.96 22.75 18.27
C TYR A 69 19.56 23.78 19.33
N GLU A 70 18.28 23.88 19.67
CA GLU A 70 17.77 24.91 20.60
C GLU A 70 18.26 24.72 22.04
N MET A 71 18.45 23.48 22.49
CA MET A 71 18.82 23.20 23.87
C MET A 71 20.34 23.25 24.10
N GLY A 72 21.14 22.80 23.12
CA GLY A 72 22.58 22.63 23.26
C GLY A 72 23.40 23.47 22.30
N LEU A 73 23.25 23.23 21.00
CA LEU A 73 24.17 23.76 19.99
C LEU A 73 24.09 25.28 19.84
N ARG A 74 22.89 25.85 19.89
CA ARG A 74 22.68 27.30 19.77
C ARG A 74 23.39 28.07 20.87
N LYS A 75 23.36 27.58 22.12
CA LYS A 75 24.10 28.17 23.25
C LYS A 75 25.61 28.12 23.04
N LYS A 76 26.13 27.03 22.48
CA LYS A 76 27.56 26.87 22.18
C LYS A 76 27.99 27.80 21.03
N LEU A 77 27.20 27.87 19.96
CA LEU A 77 27.46 28.73 18.81
C LEU A 77 27.33 30.22 19.13
N ALA A 78 26.36 30.61 19.96
CA ALA A 78 26.18 31.99 20.41
C ALA A 78 27.38 32.54 21.19
N ARG A 79 28.20 31.68 21.82
CA ARG A 79 29.48 32.08 22.45
C ARG A 79 30.54 32.46 21.42
N ARG A 80 30.46 31.92 20.20
CA ARG A 80 31.43 32.13 19.10
C ARG A 80 30.94 33.17 18.08
N PHE A 81 29.64 33.28 17.89
CA PHE A 81 29.00 34.16 16.91
C PHE A 81 27.89 34.97 17.59
N ILE A 82 28.17 36.25 17.87
CA ILE A 82 27.31 37.14 18.66
C ILE A 82 25.92 37.33 18.03
N PHE A 83 25.79 37.28 16.70
CA PHE A 83 24.48 37.41 16.03
C PHE A 83 23.53 36.22 16.30
N LEU A 84 24.05 35.07 16.75
CA LEU A 84 23.24 33.91 17.18
C LEU A 84 22.85 33.98 18.67
N ALA A 85 23.39 34.94 19.42
CA ALA A 85 23.06 35.15 20.81
C ALA A 85 21.59 35.56 20.95
N ALA A 86 20.87 34.85 21.82
CA ALA A 86 19.52 35.23 22.16
C ALA A 86 19.54 36.61 22.86
N LYS A 87 18.60 37.50 22.50
CA LYS A 87 18.31 38.70 23.30
C LYS A 87 17.98 38.27 24.74
N SER A 88 18.31 39.12 25.73
CA SER A 88 18.25 38.83 27.18
C SER A 88 17.10 37.90 27.57
N GLY A 89 17.42 36.74 28.17
CA GLY A 89 16.46 35.70 28.58
C GLY A 89 15.91 34.78 27.47
N GLY A 90 16.37 34.92 26.22
CA GLY A 90 15.70 34.39 25.03
C GLY A 90 15.96 32.94 24.60
N TYR A 91 16.54 32.09 25.46
CA TYR A 91 16.61 30.65 25.16
C TYR A 91 15.31 29.95 25.59
N PRO A 92 14.66 29.16 24.71
CA PRO A 92 13.42 28.50 25.06
C PRO A 92 13.64 27.47 26.18
N LYS A 93 12.72 27.43 27.15
CA LYS A 93 12.69 26.38 28.19
C LYS A 93 12.48 25.01 27.53
N LYS A 94 13.00 23.92 28.11
CA LYS A 94 12.82 22.54 27.60
C LYS A 94 11.36 22.23 27.27
N LYS A 95 10.43 22.57 28.17
CA LYS A 95 8.98 22.39 27.96
C LYS A 95 8.46 23.10 26.71
N ALA A 96 8.97 24.29 26.39
CA ALA A 96 8.56 25.04 25.21
C ALA A 96 9.14 24.45 23.91
N VAL A 97 10.36 23.89 23.95
CA VAL A 97 10.98 23.19 22.81
C VAL A 97 10.20 21.92 22.49
N PHE A 98 10.02 21.04 23.47
CA PHE A 98 9.25 19.81 23.28
C PHE A 98 7.77 20.08 22.98
N GLY A 99 7.17 21.13 23.56
CA GLY A 99 5.82 21.55 23.21
C GLY A 99 5.67 21.91 21.73
N ARG A 100 6.67 22.54 21.10
CA ARG A 100 6.66 22.81 19.65
C ARG A 100 6.83 21.54 18.81
N VAL A 101 7.65 20.60 19.27
CA VAL A 101 7.79 19.29 18.60
C VAL A 101 6.46 18.54 18.65
N ILE A 102 5.81 18.49 19.81
CA ILE A 102 4.49 17.87 19.97
C ILE A 102 3.46 18.57 19.07
N GLU A 103 3.41 19.91 19.10
CA GLU A 103 2.49 20.68 18.25
C GLU A 103 2.71 20.36 16.76
N TYR A 104 3.96 20.32 16.30
CA TYR A 104 4.31 19.96 14.92
C TYR A 104 3.85 18.53 14.58
N LEU A 105 4.14 17.56 15.45
CA LEU A 105 3.73 16.16 15.24
C LEU A 105 2.20 16.01 15.19
N LEU A 106 1.46 16.78 15.98
CA LEU A 106 -0.01 16.82 15.93
C LEU A 106 -0.52 17.40 14.60
N TRP A 107 0.14 18.41 14.04
CA TRP A 107 -0.19 18.90 12.70
C TRP A 107 0.09 17.88 11.62
N VAL A 108 1.25 17.19 11.68
CA VAL A 108 1.58 16.11 10.76
C VAL A 108 0.57 14.97 10.87
N TYR A 109 0.15 14.62 12.09
CA TYR A 109 -0.88 13.62 12.34
C TYR A 109 -2.23 14.01 11.72
N VAL A 110 -2.70 15.24 11.98
CA VAL A 110 -3.96 15.73 11.39
C VAL A 110 -3.87 15.73 9.87
N TRP A 111 -2.77 16.19 9.30
CA TRP A 111 -2.57 16.21 7.85
C TRP A 111 -2.56 14.80 7.26
N PHE A 112 -1.85 13.86 7.89
CA PHE A 112 -1.85 12.46 7.48
C PHE A 112 -3.27 11.88 7.38
N TYR A 113 -4.09 12.07 8.42
CA TYR A 113 -5.47 11.56 8.42
C TYR A 113 -6.36 12.30 7.42
N ALA A 114 -6.28 13.62 7.38
CA ALA A 114 -7.08 14.44 6.49
C ALA A 114 -6.75 14.20 5.01
N ALA A 115 -5.48 13.95 4.68
CA ALA A 115 -5.05 13.73 3.30
C ALA A 115 -5.31 12.30 2.81
N TRP A 116 -5.19 11.29 3.69
CA TRP A 116 -5.42 9.90 3.31
C TRP A 116 -5.89 8.99 4.44
N GLY A 117 -5.35 9.12 5.66
CA GLY A 117 -5.55 8.14 6.74
C GLY A 117 -6.99 7.91 7.19
N LEU A 118 -7.92 8.82 6.94
CA LEU A 118 -9.34 8.56 7.22
C LEU A 118 -9.95 7.46 6.32
N ASN A 119 -9.24 7.02 5.27
CA ASN A 119 -9.63 5.84 4.48
C ASN A 119 -9.62 4.54 5.29
N TYR A 120 -8.93 4.45 6.44
CA TYR A 120 -9.05 3.29 7.34
C TYR A 120 -10.45 3.13 7.95
N SER A 121 -11.24 4.21 7.98
CA SER A 121 -12.57 4.23 8.60
C SER A 121 -13.67 3.72 7.68
N GLN A 122 -13.35 3.34 6.44
CA GLN A 122 -14.32 2.73 5.54
C GLN A 122 -14.71 1.31 6.01
N PRO A 123 -15.97 0.89 5.87
CA PRO A 123 -16.39 -0.48 6.12
C PRO A 123 -15.65 -1.47 5.24
N VAL A 124 -15.48 -2.73 5.66
CA VAL A 124 -14.89 -3.78 4.82
C VAL A 124 -15.68 -3.99 3.52
N ILE A 125 -15.00 -4.44 2.46
CA ILE A 125 -15.55 -4.58 1.11
C ILE A 125 -16.87 -5.36 1.06
N TYR A 126 -17.05 -6.38 1.91
CA TYR A 126 -18.29 -7.14 2.02
C TYR A 126 -19.53 -6.24 2.17
N TYR A 127 -19.46 -5.24 3.05
CA TYR A 127 -20.54 -4.27 3.23
C TYR A 127 -20.60 -3.27 2.08
N ARG A 128 -19.45 -2.78 1.59
CA ARG A 128 -19.40 -1.75 0.53
C ARG A 128 -20.03 -2.24 -0.78
N VAL A 129 -19.86 -3.51 -1.11
CA VAL A 129 -20.33 -4.08 -2.38
C VAL A 129 -21.49 -5.06 -2.23
N GLY A 130 -22.02 -5.26 -1.02
CA GLY A 130 -23.06 -6.25 -0.74
C GLY A 130 -22.63 -7.69 -1.07
N MET A 131 -21.37 -8.02 -0.78
CA MET A 131 -20.81 -9.37 -0.95
C MET A 131 -20.84 -10.10 0.39
N GLN A 132 -21.25 -11.37 0.38
CA GLN A 132 -21.18 -12.22 1.56
C GLN A 132 -19.82 -12.93 1.59
N PRO A 133 -19.19 -13.09 2.78
CA PRO A 133 -18.02 -13.96 2.92
C PRO A 133 -18.28 -15.34 2.32
N ALA A 134 -17.31 -15.88 1.58
CA ALA A 134 -17.47 -17.19 0.97
C ALA A 134 -17.43 -18.29 2.04
N GLU A 135 -18.48 -19.11 2.11
CA GLU A 135 -18.37 -20.43 2.73
C GLU A 135 -17.57 -21.33 1.77
N VAL A 136 -16.31 -21.57 2.11
CA VAL A 136 -15.39 -22.29 1.24
C VAL A 136 -15.45 -23.78 1.57
N SER A 137 -16.20 -24.55 0.79
CA SER A 137 -16.05 -26.01 0.82
C SER A 137 -14.68 -26.39 0.27
N LYS A 138 -14.09 -27.47 0.79
CA LYS A 138 -12.80 -27.98 0.30
C LYS A 138 -12.81 -28.23 -1.21
N GLU A 139 -13.91 -28.77 -1.71
CA GLU A 139 -14.11 -29.04 -3.15
C GLU A 139 -14.08 -27.76 -3.98
N LYS A 140 -14.80 -26.71 -3.52
CA LYS A 140 -14.84 -25.44 -4.23
C LYS A 140 -13.46 -24.78 -4.29
N PHE A 141 -12.74 -24.80 -3.18
CA PHE A 141 -11.37 -24.27 -3.15
C PHE A 141 -10.40 -25.11 -3.98
N TRP A 142 -10.51 -26.43 -3.94
CA TRP A 142 -9.71 -27.32 -4.78
C TRP A 142 -9.91 -26.96 -6.27
N LYS A 143 -11.16 -26.79 -6.72
CA LYS A 143 -11.47 -26.40 -8.10
C LYS A 143 -10.85 -25.04 -8.44
N PHE A 144 -11.03 -24.04 -7.58
CA PHE A 144 -10.43 -22.73 -7.76
C PHE A 144 -8.90 -22.81 -7.88
N ALA A 145 -8.23 -23.52 -6.97
CA ALA A 145 -6.77 -23.62 -6.94
C ALA A 145 -6.23 -24.23 -8.24
N TYR A 146 -6.83 -25.33 -8.72
CA TYR A 146 -6.37 -25.97 -9.95
C TYR A 146 -6.66 -25.12 -11.20
N GLN A 147 -7.82 -24.45 -11.28
CA GLN A 147 -8.12 -23.50 -12.37
C GLN A 147 -7.18 -22.28 -12.37
N TYR A 148 -6.82 -21.80 -11.18
CA TYR A 148 -5.82 -20.77 -10.99
C TYR A 148 -4.45 -21.21 -11.50
N ALA A 149 -4.02 -22.42 -11.13
CA ALA A 149 -2.75 -23.00 -11.58
C ALA A 149 -2.72 -23.19 -13.10
N ASP A 150 -3.81 -23.64 -13.72
CA ASP A 150 -3.94 -23.75 -15.18
C ASP A 150 -3.70 -22.41 -15.87
N SER A 151 -4.35 -21.35 -15.37
CA SER A 151 -4.21 -20.00 -15.90
C SER A 151 -2.76 -19.51 -15.81
N LEU A 152 -2.12 -19.71 -14.66
CA LEU A 152 -0.73 -19.31 -14.44
C LEU A 152 0.25 -20.13 -15.29
N ASN A 153 0.02 -21.45 -15.41
CA ASN A 153 0.82 -22.36 -16.23
C ASN A 153 0.77 -21.96 -17.71
N LEU A 154 -0.42 -21.67 -18.24
CA LEU A 154 -0.60 -21.23 -19.62
C LEU A 154 0.17 -19.93 -19.90
N LEU A 155 0.05 -18.94 -19.01
CA LEU A 155 0.72 -17.65 -19.17
C LEU A 155 2.26 -17.77 -19.09
N SER A 156 2.77 -18.70 -18.29
CA SER A 156 4.20 -19.02 -18.22
C SER A 156 4.74 -19.54 -19.55
N GLU A 157 4.00 -20.42 -20.23
CA GLU A 157 4.41 -20.94 -21.55
C GLU A 157 4.49 -19.86 -22.61
N GLU A 158 3.46 -19.03 -22.70
CA GLU A 158 3.38 -17.98 -23.70
C GLU A 158 4.50 -16.95 -23.52
N ARG A 159 4.96 -16.75 -22.28
CA ARG A 159 6.12 -15.90 -21.97
C ARG A 159 7.43 -16.53 -22.44
N ARG A 160 7.61 -17.85 -22.33
CA ARG A 160 8.84 -18.53 -22.78
C ARG A 160 9.15 -18.32 -24.26
N GLY A 161 8.13 -18.16 -25.11
CA GLY A 161 8.30 -17.83 -26.53
C GLY A 161 8.91 -16.45 -26.79
N LYS A 162 8.98 -15.58 -25.77
CA LYS A 162 9.59 -14.26 -25.82
C LYS A 162 10.78 -14.26 -24.88
N SER A 163 11.98 -14.02 -25.39
CA SER A 163 13.24 -13.97 -24.63
C SER A 163 13.30 -12.78 -23.63
N GLU A 164 12.36 -12.68 -22.71
CA GLU A 164 12.34 -11.68 -21.64
C GLU A 164 13.16 -12.23 -20.46
N LYS A 165 14.39 -11.73 -20.30
CA LYS A 165 15.21 -11.98 -19.10
C LYS A 165 14.59 -11.22 -17.92
N PHE A 166 14.16 -11.93 -16.88
CA PHE A 166 13.54 -11.37 -15.66
C PHE A 166 14.47 -10.57 -14.74
N ASN A 167 15.74 -10.40 -15.11
CA ASN A 167 16.75 -9.77 -14.27
C ASN A 167 17.00 -8.29 -14.59
N CYS A 168 16.22 -7.67 -15.48
CA CYS A 168 16.40 -6.24 -15.79
C CYS A 168 15.58 -5.35 -14.85
N ILE A 169 16.22 -4.25 -14.44
CA ILE A 169 15.56 -3.09 -13.82
C ILE A 169 14.43 -2.63 -14.75
N VAL A 170 13.29 -2.26 -14.17
CA VAL A 170 12.11 -1.78 -14.90
C VAL A 170 12.42 -0.44 -15.56
N ASP A 171 12.49 -0.43 -16.89
CA ASP A 171 12.68 0.78 -17.69
C ASP A 171 11.38 1.60 -17.85
N ASP A 172 11.50 2.86 -18.27
CA ASP A 172 10.33 3.75 -18.37
C ASP A 172 9.33 3.33 -19.45
N LYS A 173 9.77 2.57 -20.47
CA LYS A 173 8.88 2.02 -21.50
C LYS A 173 7.96 0.97 -20.89
N LEU A 174 8.49 0.07 -20.07
CA LEU A 174 7.74 -0.93 -19.35
C LEU A 174 6.80 -0.27 -18.33
N LYS A 175 7.26 0.74 -17.58
CA LYS A 175 6.41 1.49 -16.63
C LYS A 175 5.20 2.12 -17.33
N ASN A 176 5.40 2.78 -18.46
CA ASN A 176 4.31 3.43 -19.21
C ASN A 176 3.30 2.40 -19.75
N ARG A 177 3.78 1.30 -20.34
CA ARG A 177 2.92 0.21 -20.80
C ARG A 177 2.08 -0.39 -19.66
N ILE A 178 2.70 -0.61 -18.50
CA ILE A 178 2.02 -1.15 -17.31
C ILE A 178 0.99 -0.16 -16.77
N ARG A 179 1.35 1.12 -16.62
CA ARG A 179 0.43 2.20 -16.24
C ARG A 179 -0.80 2.18 -17.13
N ASP A 180 -0.62 2.21 -18.44
CA ASP A 180 -1.73 2.31 -19.39
C ASP A 180 -2.63 1.05 -19.33
N ALA A 181 -2.02 -0.13 -19.23
CA ALA A 181 -2.75 -1.39 -19.12
C ALA A 181 -3.54 -1.49 -17.81
N VAL A 182 -2.96 -1.09 -16.68
CA VAL A 182 -3.61 -1.13 -15.36
C VAL A 182 -4.70 -0.06 -15.26
N LEU A 183 -4.41 1.17 -15.66
CA LEU A 183 -5.38 2.27 -15.64
C LEU A 183 -6.60 1.95 -16.51
N LYS A 184 -6.39 1.32 -17.68
CA LYS A 184 -7.48 0.88 -18.55
C LYS A 184 -8.46 -0.05 -17.83
N GLU A 185 -7.95 -1.00 -17.04
CA GLU A 185 -8.80 -1.95 -16.30
C GLU A 185 -9.44 -1.29 -15.07
N TYR A 186 -8.72 -0.41 -14.36
CA TYR A 186 -9.30 0.37 -13.27
C TYR A 186 -10.40 1.33 -13.71
N ASN A 187 -10.32 1.88 -14.93
CA ASN A 187 -11.40 2.71 -15.49
C ASN A 187 -12.70 1.93 -15.78
N LYS A 188 -12.70 0.60 -15.66
CA LYS A 188 -13.90 -0.25 -15.79
C LYS A 188 -14.59 -0.54 -14.46
N ILE A 189 -13.95 -0.21 -13.34
CA ILE A 189 -14.47 -0.43 -11.98
C ILE A 189 -14.60 0.89 -11.22
N GLY A 190 -15.47 0.93 -10.23
CA GLY A 190 -15.68 2.13 -9.43
C GLY A 190 -16.57 1.86 -8.22
N TYR A 191 -17.48 2.80 -7.94
CA TYR A 191 -18.27 2.75 -6.71
C TYR A 191 -19.10 1.47 -6.56
N ARG A 192 -19.53 0.84 -7.67
CA ARG A 192 -20.25 -0.45 -7.65
C ARG A 192 -19.38 -1.61 -7.17
N GLU A 193 -18.09 -1.53 -7.45
CA GLU A 193 -17.07 -2.49 -7.05
C GLU A 193 -16.44 -2.11 -5.70
N GLY A 194 -16.86 -1.01 -5.07
CA GLY A 194 -16.44 -0.64 -3.72
C GLY A 194 -15.14 0.17 -3.66
N ILE A 195 -14.72 0.78 -4.78
CA ILE A 195 -13.51 1.59 -4.94
C ILE A 195 -13.82 2.93 -5.62
N ASN A 196 -12.99 3.95 -5.41
CA ASN A 196 -13.12 5.18 -6.19
C ASN A 196 -12.75 4.94 -7.66
N PRO A 197 -13.50 5.48 -8.63
CA PRO A 197 -13.01 5.60 -10.00
C PRO A 197 -11.70 6.39 -10.03
N PRO A 198 -10.80 6.14 -11.01
CA PRO A 198 -9.56 6.90 -11.13
C PRO A 198 -9.78 8.41 -11.22
N PHE A 199 -9.47 9.12 -10.14
CA PHE A 199 -9.59 10.58 -10.04
C PHE A 199 -8.38 11.33 -10.60
N ASN A 200 -7.34 10.61 -11.02
CA ASN A 200 -6.20 11.09 -11.81
C ASN A 200 -5.97 10.12 -12.98
N GLN A 201 -6.11 10.61 -14.22
CA GLN A 201 -5.98 9.83 -15.46
C GLN A 201 -4.53 9.78 -16.00
N HIS A 202 -3.60 10.46 -15.32
CA HIS A 202 -2.16 10.36 -15.58
C HIS A 202 -1.43 10.03 -14.27
N PRO A 203 -1.71 8.86 -13.66
CA PRO A 203 -1.07 8.48 -12.42
C PRO A 203 0.41 8.16 -12.66
N HIS A 204 1.28 8.89 -11.98
CA HIS A 204 2.72 8.68 -12.02
C HIS A 204 3.16 7.91 -10.78
N ALA A 205 3.45 6.62 -10.95
CA ALA A 205 4.13 5.86 -9.90
C ALA A 205 5.55 6.41 -9.75
N LYS A 206 5.90 6.79 -8.52
CA LYS A 206 7.23 7.34 -8.23
C LYS A 206 8.13 6.27 -7.66
N THR A 207 9.42 6.32 -7.98
CA THR A 207 10.38 5.44 -7.31
C THR A 207 10.63 5.96 -5.89
N MET A 208 10.64 5.06 -4.91
CA MET A 208 11.03 5.40 -3.53
C MET A 208 12.45 5.97 -3.51
N VAL A 209 12.62 7.16 -2.92
CA VAL A 209 13.91 7.85 -2.82
C VAL A 209 14.91 7.01 -2.02
N PHE A 210 14.43 6.37 -0.95
CA PHE A 210 15.25 5.53 -0.07
C PHE A 210 15.07 4.03 -0.36
N THR A 211 15.02 3.65 -1.65
CA THR A 211 14.84 2.27 -2.12
C THR A 211 15.65 1.22 -1.32
N PRO A 212 16.97 1.38 -1.07
CA PRO A 212 17.71 0.38 -0.29
C PRO A 212 17.16 0.15 1.11
N ILE A 213 16.75 1.21 1.82
CA ILE A 213 16.19 1.12 3.17
C ILE A 213 14.80 0.48 3.13
N SER A 214 13.98 0.85 2.14
CA SER A 214 12.67 0.22 1.90
C SER A 214 12.81 -1.27 1.64
N SER A 215 13.76 -1.67 0.79
CA SER A 215 14.07 -3.07 0.48
C SER A 215 14.55 -3.85 1.71
N MET A 216 15.39 -3.23 2.54
CA MET A 216 15.84 -3.83 3.80
C MET A 216 14.69 -4.10 4.78
N SER A 217 13.62 -3.32 4.68
CA SER A 217 12.38 -3.42 5.46
C SER A 217 11.29 -4.21 4.72
N GLY A 218 11.62 -4.85 3.59
CA GLY A 218 10.65 -5.62 2.80
C GLY A 218 9.49 -4.82 2.20
N VAL A 219 9.59 -3.50 2.14
CA VAL A 219 8.55 -2.62 1.57
C VAL A 219 8.74 -2.57 0.05
N THR A 220 7.79 -3.13 -0.70
CA THR A 220 7.80 -3.14 -2.17
C THR A 220 7.06 -1.95 -2.76
N GLY A 221 6.03 -1.45 -2.09
CA GLY A 221 5.26 -0.29 -2.50
C GLY A 221 4.77 0.49 -1.29
N SER A 222 4.33 1.72 -1.51
CA SER A 222 3.67 2.51 -0.47
C SER A 222 2.82 3.62 -1.06
N MET A 223 1.64 3.81 -0.50
CA MET A 223 0.86 5.01 -0.66
C MET A 223 1.45 6.14 0.19
N GLY A 224 1.92 7.21 -0.47
CA GLY A 224 2.44 8.44 0.09
C GLY A 224 1.30 9.42 0.45
N PRO A 225 0.85 9.45 1.71
CA PRO A 225 -0.41 10.10 2.10
C PRO A 225 -0.33 11.63 2.05
N PHE A 226 0.84 12.20 2.30
CA PHE A 226 1.01 13.64 2.50
C PHE A 226 0.86 14.49 1.25
N PHE A 227 1.02 13.88 0.06
CA PHE A 227 0.92 14.55 -1.24
C PHE A 227 0.09 13.76 -2.26
N CYS A 228 -0.64 12.73 -1.81
CA CYS A 228 -1.34 11.77 -2.66
C CYS A 228 -0.43 11.25 -3.78
N GLU A 229 0.67 10.64 -3.38
CA GLU A 229 1.60 9.92 -4.26
C GLU A 229 1.43 8.43 -4.00
N PHE A 230 1.72 7.59 -4.98
CA PHE A 230 2.03 6.19 -4.69
C PHE A 230 3.40 5.87 -5.25
N THR A 231 4.13 5.07 -4.50
CA THR A 231 5.55 4.82 -4.69
C THR A 231 5.80 3.35 -4.86
N LEU A 232 6.75 3.02 -5.72
CA LEU A 232 7.23 1.67 -5.95
C LEU A 232 8.70 1.60 -5.62
N ASN A 233 9.10 0.51 -5.00
CA ASN A 233 10.47 0.21 -4.70
C ASN A 233 11.25 -0.02 -6.01
N GLY A 234 12.40 0.64 -6.17
CA GLY A 234 13.23 0.53 -7.37
C GLY A 234 13.85 -0.85 -7.60
N ASP A 235 13.82 -1.73 -6.59
CA ASP A 235 14.29 -3.12 -6.66
C ASP A 235 13.22 -4.13 -7.10
N ILE A 236 12.00 -3.69 -7.42
CA ILE A 236 10.97 -4.62 -7.91
C ILE A 236 11.38 -5.20 -9.25
N LEU A 237 11.27 -6.53 -9.36
CA LEU A 237 11.54 -7.28 -10.58
C LEU A 237 10.40 -7.13 -11.59
N ALA A 238 10.74 -7.17 -12.88
CA ALA A 238 9.83 -6.86 -13.97
C ALA A 238 8.55 -7.73 -14.02
N HIS A 239 8.59 -8.98 -13.54
CA HIS A 239 7.39 -9.83 -13.50
C HIS A 239 6.41 -9.49 -12.40
N ASP A 240 6.86 -8.87 -11.30
CA ASP A 240 6.01 -8.54 -10.15
C ASP A 240 5.55 -7.07 -10.20
N TYR A 241 6.29 -6.21 -10.91
CA TYR A 241 5.99 -4.78 -11.04
C TYR A 241 4.53 -4.47 -11.43
N PRO A 242 3.89 -5.14 -12.41
CA PRO A 242 2.50 -4.83 -12.74
C PRO A 242 1.52 -5.01 -11.58
N ALA A 243 1.61 -6.11 -10.84
CA ALA A 243 0.73 -6.38 -9.72
C ALA A 243 1.00 -5.43 -8.55
N THR A 244 2.26 -5.11 -8.26
CA THR A 244 2.59 -4.13 -7.22
C THR A 244 2.10 -2.73 -7.62
N TYR A 245 2.26 -2.33 -8.88
CA TYR A 245 1.70 -1.08 -9.39
C TYR A 245 0.17 -1.05 -9.18
N ALA A 246 -0.53 -2.12 -9.56
CA ALA A 246 -1.99 -2.19 -9.41
C ALA A 246 -2.44 -2.20 -7.95
N HIS A 247 -1.68 -2.83 -7.06
CA HIS A 247 -1.90 -2.84 -5.61
C HIS A 247 -1.77 -1.44 -5.01
N GLU A 248 -0.65 -0.77 -5.26
CA GLU A 248 -0.43 0.59 -4.77
C GLU A 248 -1.40 1.59 -5.39
N PHE A 249 -1.83 1.36 -6.62
CA PHE A 249 -2.88 2.16 -7.24
C PHE A 249 -4.24 1.95 -6.54
N ALA A 250 -4.55 0.77 -6.00
CA ALA A 250 -5.74 0.59 -5.17
C ALA A 250 -5.67 1.46 -3.89
N HIS A 251 -4.51 1.51 -3.24
CA HIS A 251 -4.29 2.40 -2.09
C HIS A 251 -4.41 3.87 -2.47
N PHE A 252 -3.89 4.24 -3.64
CA PHE A 252 -4.07 5.56 -4.22
C PHE A 252 -5.55 5.90 -4.44
N LEU A 253 -6.38 4.92 -4.82
CA LEU A 253 -7.83 5.09 -4.94
C LEU A 253 -8.59 5.01 -3.60
N GLY A 254 -7.86 4.97 -2.46
CA GLY A 254 -8.43 5.08 -1.13
C GLY A 254 -8.75 3.74 -0.46
N ILE A 255 -8.27 2.61 -0.99
CA ILE A 255 -8.38 1.32 -0.32
C ILE A 255 -7.28 1.22 0.75
N ALA A 256 -7.62 1.19 2.03
CA ALA A 256 -6.61 1.14 3.09
C ALA A 256 -6.22 -0.29 3.52
N ASN A 257 -7.05 -1.29 3.19
CA ASN A 257 -6.83 -2.67 3.60
C ASN A 257 -5.94 -3.41 2.58
N GLU A 258 -4.84 -4.00 3.05
CA GLU A 258 -3.88 -4.75 2.22
C GLU A 258 -4.50 -5.95 1.47
N GLY A 259 -5.43 -6.67 2.12
CA GLY A 259 -6.11 -7.80 1.51
C GLY A 259 -7.04 -7.35 0.37
N GLU A 260 -7.72 -6.21 0.54
CA GLU A 260 -8.53 -5.60 -0.49
C GLU A 260 -7.68 -5.02 -1.64
N ALA A 261 -6.56 -4.37 -1.34
CA ALA A 261 -5.64 -3.87 -2.37
C ALA A 261 -5.08 -5.02 -3.23
N ASN A 262 -4.70 -6.14 -2.61
CA ASN A 262 -4.33 -7.37 -3.31
C ASN A 262 -5.48 -7.92 -4.16
N PHE A 263 -6.72 -7.86 -3.66
CA PHE A 263 -7.90 -8.28 -4.41
C PHE A 263 -8.14 -7.41 -5.65
N TYR A 264 -8.08 -6.09 -5.54
CA TYR A 264 -8.21 -5.21 -6.70
C TYR A 264 -7.06 -5.40 -7.69
N SER A 265 -5.82 -5.55 -7.21
CA SER A 265 -4.66 -5.88 -8.03
C SER A 265 -4.91 -7.17 -8.85
N TYR A 266 -5.34 -8.25 -8.19
CA TYR A 266 -5.74 -9.49 -8.86
C TYR A 266 -6.83 -9.24 -9.90
N LEU A 267 -7.92 -8.56 -9.53
CA LEU A 267 -9.06 -8.31 -10.40
C LEU A 267 -8.66 -7.57 -11.67
N VAL A 268 -7.92 -6.47 -11.56
CA VAL A 268 -7.54 -5.66 -12.72
C VAL A 268 -6.44 -6.31 -13.55
N CYS A 269 -5.46 -6.96 -12.91
CA CYS A 269 -4.38 -7.60 -13.64
C CYS A 269 -4.89 -8.82 -14.42
N THR A 270 -5.75 -9.64 -13.81
CA THR A 270 -6.30 -10.84 -14.47
C THR A 270 -7.28 -10.51 -15.60
N ALA A 271 -7.97 -9.36 -15.53
CA ALA A 271 -8.81 -8.84 -16.60
C ALA A 271 -8.04 -8.24 -17.79
N SER A 272 -6.77 -7.86 -17.59
CA SER A 272 -5.95 -7.20 -18.61
C SER A 272 -5.74 -8.08 -19.86
N GLN A 273 -5.69 -7.46 -21.03
CA GLN A 273 -5.29 -8.12 -22.28
C GLN A 273 -3.77 -8.27 -22.40
N ASP A 274 -3.01 -7.55 -21.57
CA ASP A 274 -1.57 -7.66 -21.54
C ASP A 274 -1.15 -8.93 -20.77
N LYS A 275 -0.57 -9.90 -21.48
CA LYS A 275 -0.16 -11.19 -20.91
C LYS A 275 0.87 -11.05 -19.77
N ALA A 276 1.74 -10.04 -19.81
CA ALA A 276 2.72 -9.82 -18.75
C ALA A 276 2.05 -9.28 -17.47
N VAL A 277 1.08 -8.37 -17.64
CA VAL A 277 0.27 -7.86 -16.53
C VAL A 277 -0.61 -8.96 -15.95
N LYS A 278 -1.23 -9.77 -16.80
CA LYS A 278 -2.06 -10.92 -16.39
C LYS A 278 -1.25 -11.95 -15.60
N PHE A 279 -0.07 -12.32 -16.10
CA PHE A 279 0.84 -13.22 -15.38
C PHE A 279 1.20 -12.63 -14.01
N SER A 280 1.55 -11.34 -13.96
CA SER A 280 1.92 -10.67 -12.71
C SER A 280 0.80 -10.76 -11.67
N GLY A 281 -0.47 -10.52 -12.06
CA GLY A 281 -1.62 -10.65 -11.17
C GLY A 281 -1.77 -12.06 -10.56
N TYR A 282 -1.65 -13.11 -11.38
CA TYR A 282 -1.64 -14.49 -10.88
C TYR A 282 -0.36 -14.85 -10.12
N TYR A 283 0.79 -14.27 -10.46
CA TYR A 283 2.03 -14.59 -9.77
C TYR A 283 2.05 -13.99 -8.36
N HIS A 284 1.62 -12.73 -8.23
CA HIS A 284 1.61 -11.98 -6.98
C HIS A 284 0.75 -12.66 -5.89
N ILE A 285 -0.38 -13.25 -6.29
CA ILE A 285 -1.30 -13.94 -5.37
C ILE A 285 -0.87 -15.41 -5.08
N LEU A 286 0.07 -15.97 -5.84
CA LEU A 286 0.45 -17.37 -5.74
C LEU A 286 0.89 -17.79 -4.33
N PRO A 287 1.67 -17.01 -3.56
CA PRO A 287 2.02 -17.37 -2.18
C PRO A 287 0.79 -17.55 -1.28
N HIS A 288 -0.26 -16.74 -1.48
CA HIS A 288 -1.51 -16.87 -0.74
C HIS A 288 -2.27 -18.14 -1.15
N VAL A 289 -2.32 -18.47 -2.45
CA VAL A 289 -2.95 -19.72 -2.92
C VAL A 289 -2.21 -20.92 -2.35
N LEU A 290 -0.88 -20.95 -2.44
CA LEU A 290 -0.06 -22.04 -1.91
C LEU A 290 -0.31 -22.25 -0.41
N TYR A 291 -0.25 -21.18 0.39
CA TYR A 291 -0.54 -21.27 1.82
C TYR A 291 -1.91 -21.89 2.09
N ASN A 292 -2.96 -21.42 1.41
CA ASN A 292 -4.32 -21.93 1.60
C ASN A 292 -4.48 -23.38 1.08
N VAL A 293 -3.76 -23.79 0.04
CA VAL A 293 -3.74 -25.20 -0.41
C VAL A 293 -3.21 -26.11 0.71
N PHE A 294 -2.08 -25.77 1.32
CA PHE A 294 -1.54 -26.56 2.42
C PHE A 294 -2.44 -26.54 3.66
N ASP A 295 -3.01 -25.38 4.00
CA ASP A 295 -3.87 -25.20 5.18
C ASP A 295 -5.23 -25.93 5.04
N ILE A 296 -5.90 -25.81 3.89
CA ILE A 296 -7.28 -26.25 3.68
C ILE A 296 -7.35 -27.69 3.15
N LEU A 297 -6.51 -28.00 2.16
CA LEU A 297 -6.53 -29.27 1.42
C LEU A 297 -5.56 -30.30 2.02
N GLY A 298 -4.60 -29.84 2.83
CA GLY A 298 -3.64 -30.67 3.54
C GLY A 298 -2.36 -30.93 2.76
N GLU A 299 -1.34 -31.41 3.48
CA GLU A 299 0.03 -31.56 2.97
C GLU A 299 0.14 -32.44 1.71
N LYS A 300 -0.55 -33.58 1.70
CA LYS A 300 -0.57 -34.49 0.54
C LYS A 300 -1.07 -33.81 -0.74
N GLU A 301 -2.10 -32.97 -0.64
CA GLU A 301 -2.63 -32.25 -1.82
C GLU A 301 -1.73 -31.06 -2.17
N GLY A 302 -1.16 -30.37 -1.16
CA GLY A 302 -0.16 -29.33 -1.37
C GLY A 302 1.07 -29.80 -2.15
N GLU A 303 1.59 -30.99 -1.86
CA GLU A 303 2.68 -31.58 -2.63
C GLU A 303 2.30 -31.88 -4.09
N LYS A 304 1.07 -32.36 -4.34
CA LYS A 304 0.57 -32.58 -5.70
C LYS A 304 0.41 -31.26 -6.44
N TYR A 305 -0.15 -30.26 -5.78
CA TYR A 305 -0.36 -28.93 -6.35
C TYR A 305 0.96 -28.25 -6.72
N LEU A 306 2.00 -28.38 -5.88
CA LEU A 306 3.35 -27.91 -6.21
C LEU A 306 3.93 -28.58 -7.46
N LYS A 307 3.66 -29.88 -7.66
CA LYS A 307 4.07 -30.62 -8.87
C LYS A 307 3.22 -30.28 -10.09
N TYR A 308 2.00 -29.80 -9.88
CA TYR A 308 1.08 -29.37 -10.94
C TYR A 308 1.46 -28.00 -11.52
N ILE A 309 2.01 -27.11 -10.70
CA ILE A 309 2.56 -25.84 -11.15
C ILE A 309 3.86 -26.08 -11.94
N ARG A 310 4.03 -25.37 -13.05
CA ARG A 310 5.20 -25.52 -13.90
C ARG A 310 6.52 -25.26 -13.17
N PRO A 311 7.57 -26.08 -13.41
CA PRO A 311 8.85 -25.95 -12.71
C PRO A 311 9.52 -24.58 -12.83
N GLU A 312 9.35 -23.86 -13.93
CA GLU A 312 9.87 -22.50 -14.10
C GLU A 312 9.24 -21.48 -13.16
N ILE A 313 7.94 -21.57 -12.86
CA ILE A 313 7.27 -20.70 -11.90
C ILE A 313 7.82 -20.98 -10.49
N ILE A 314 7.98 -22.27 -10.15
CA ILE A 314 8.55 -22.68 -8.86
C ILE A 314 10.01 -22.21 -8.72
N ARG A 315 10.80 -22.28 -9.81
CA ARG A 315 12.16 -21.73 -9.83
C ARG A 315 12.17 -20.21 -9.66
N LEU A 316 11.26 -19.50 -10.32
CA LEU A 316 11.10 -18.05 -10.17
C LEU A 316 10.75 -17.69 -8.72
N LEU A 317 9.77 -18.36 -8.11
CA LEU A 317 9.40 -18.16 -6.70
C LEU A 317 10.57 -18.39 -5.73
N LYS A 318 11.40 -19.41 -5.98
CA LYS A 318 12.62 -19.66 -5.19
C LYS A 318 13.66 -18.55 -5.38
N SER A 319 13.87 -18.12 -6.62
CA SER A 319 14.79 -17.02 -6.97
C SER A 319 14.37 -15.70 -6.32
N ASP A 320 13.09 -15.34 -6.42
CA ASP A 320 12.53 -14.14 -5.81
C ASP A 320 12.67 -14.14 -4.29
N ARG A 321 12.37 -15.28 -3.67
CA ARG A 321 12.55 -15.44 -2.22
C ARG A 321 14.01 -15.19 -1.83
N GLN A 322 14.97 -15.77 -2.56
CA GLN A 322 16.40 -15.56 -2.31
C GLN A 322 16.81 -14.11 -2.55
N TYR A 323 16.33 -13.49 -3.63
CA TYR A 323 16.60 -12.10 -3.98
C TYR A 323 16.16 -11.14 -2.86
N TRP A 324 14.90 -11.25 -2.42
CA TRP A 324 14.38 -10.39 -1.36
C TRP A 324 15.01 -10.70 -0.01
N GLN A 325 15.24 -11.98 0.33
CA GLN A 325 15.96 -12.35 1.57
C GLN A 325 17.38 -11.78 1.61
N GLY A 326 18.07 -11.72 0.47
CA GLY A 326 19.40 -11.11 0.36
C GLY A 326 19.42 -9.59 0.61
N LYS A 327 18.27 -8.92 0.50
CA LYS A 327 18.12 -7.48 0.77
C LYS A 327 17.67 -7.17 2.20
N ARG A 328 16.94 -8.07 2.86
CA ARG A 328 16.34 -7.81 4.19
C ARG A 328 17.36 -7.62 5.30
N CYS A 329 17.05 -6.75 6.25
CA CYS A 329 17.80 -6.56 7.47
C CYS A 329 16.92 -6.89 8.69
N LYS A 330 17.25 -8.00 9.38
CA LYS A 330 16.46 -8.49 10.53
C LYS A 330 16.25 -7.46 11.65
N ALA A 331 17.21 -6.55 11.86
CA ALA A 331 17.11 -5.50 12.87
C ALA A 331 16.09 -4.41 12.48
N LEU A 332 15.96 -4.12 11.19
CA LEU A 332 14.94 -3.18 10.69
C LEU A 332 13.56 -3.84 10.63
N ASP A 333 13.48 -5.12 10.26
CA ASP A 333 12.22 -5.89 10.26
C ASP A 333 11.54 -5.81 11.65
N ALA A 334 12.28 -6.03 12.75
CA ALA A 334 11.73 -5.99 14.10
C ALA A 334 11.24 -4.60 14.54
N ALA A 335 11.96 -3.54 14.15
CA ALA A 335 11.55 -2.16 14.45
C ALA A 335 10.30 -1.77 13.65
N GLN A 336 10.27 -2.14 12.37
CA GLN A 336 9.13 -1.91 11.49
C GLN A 336 7.88 -2.66 11.97
N ASP A 337 8.00 -3.95 12.29
CA ASP A 337 6.89 -4.76 12.79
C ASP A 337 6.26 -4.12 14.04
N PHE A 338 7.10 -3.62 14.95
CA PHE A 338 6.62 -2.89 16.14
C PHE A 338 5.83 -1.62 15.79
N PHE A 339 6.37 -0.75 14.92
CA PHE A 339 5.70 0.49 14.52
C PHE A 339 4.44 0.23 13.69
N PHE A 340 4.48 -0.77 12.82
CA PHE A 340 3.36 -1.17 11.98
C PHE A 340 2.24 -1.77 12.81
N GLU A 341 2.54 -2.66 13.77
CA GLU A 341 1.55 -3.17 14.70
C GLU A 341 0.90 -2.07 15.54
N LEU A 342 1.70 -1.13 16.08
CA LEU A 342 1.17 0.01 16.82
C LEU A 342 0.24 0.87 15.96
N TYR A 343 0.62 1.09 14.70
CA TYR A 343 -0.16 1.83 13.72
C TYR A 343 -1.48 1.12 13.36
N LEU A 344 -1.46 -0.19 13.09
CA LEU A 344 -2.66 -0.97 12.77
C LEU A 344 -3.63 -1.01 13.97
N ARG A 345 -3.12 -1.24 15.17
CA ARG A 345 -3.93 -1.21 16.42
C ARG A 345 -4.58 0.17 16.62
N GLY A 346 -3.83 1.26 16.39
CA GLY A 346 -4.35 2.63 16.46
C GLY A 346 -5.40 2.99 15.38
N ASN A 347 -5.51 2.17 14.34
CA ASN A 347 -6.49 2.32 13.26
C ASN A 347 -7.62 1.28 13.29
N HIS A 348 -7.73 0.50 14.37
CA HIS A 348 -8.73 -0.58 14.51
C HIS A 348 -8.71 -1.58 13.34
N VAL A 349 -7.57 -1.75 12.69
CA VAL A 349 -7.39 -2.85 11.73
C VAL A 349 -7.17 -4.10 12.57
N GLU A 350 -8.24 -4.89 12.78
CA GLU A 350 -8.12 -6.17 13.46
C GLU A 350 -7.07 -7.03 12.74
N GLY A 351 -6.03 -7.42 13.49
CA GLY A 351 -4.94 -8.26 12.99
C GLY A 351 -5.45 -9.63 12.60
N GLY A 352 -5.95 -9.76 11.37
CA GLY A 352 -6.53 -10.97 10.82
C GLY A 352 -5.48 -12.02 10.46
N ARG A 353 -4.78 -12.59 11.44
CA ARG A 353 -4.04 -13.86 11.32
C ARG A 353 -4.92 -15.08 11.66
N LYS A 354 -6.17 -15.07 11.21
CA LYS A 354 -6.97 -16.31 11.12
C LYS A 354 -7.47 -16.44 9.69
N SER A 355 -7.26 -17.64 9.14
CA SER A 355 -7.49 -18.02 7.75
C SER A 355 -8.86 -17.59 7.26
N TYR A 356 -8.97 -17.37 5.94
CA TYR A 356 -10.16 -16.93 5.18
C TYR A 356 -10.50 -15.42 5.14
N ALA A 357 -9.89 -14.57 5.97
CA ALA A 357 -10.01 -13.10 5.84
C ALA A 357 -9.04 -12.46 4.82
N GLY A 358 -8.14 -13.25 4.23
CA GLY A 358 -7.17 -12.77 3.23
C GLY A 358 -7.74 -12.67 1.80
N VAL A 359 -6.90 -12.23 0.86
CA VAL A 359 -7.28 -12.00 -0.56
C VAL A 359 -8.01 -13.19 -1.22
N ILE A 360 -7.68 -14.44 -0.88
CA ILE A 360 -8.35 -15.63 -1.44
C ILE A 360 -9.84 -15.67 -1.08
N GLY A 361 -10.20 -15.32 0.16
CA GLY A 361 -11.61 -15.25 0.57
C GLY A 361 -12.39 -14.19 -0.22
N LEU A 362 -11.75 -13.04 -0.51
CA LEU A 362 -12.32 -11.99 -1.33
C LEU A 362 -12.53 -12.42 -2.78
N ILE A 363 -11.55 -13.11 -3.37
CA ILE A 363 -11.65 -13.64 -4.74
C ILE A 363 -12.81 -14.64 -4.85
N LEU A 364 -12.88 -15.62 -3.94
CA LEU A 364 -13.95 -16.61 -3.93
C LEU A 364 -15.33 -15.99 -3.68
N ALA A 365 -15.42 -15.02 -2.77
CA ALA A 365 -16.67 -14.30 -2.51
C ALA A 365 -17.12 -13.48 -3.74
N TRP A 366 -16.18 -12.90 -4.47
CA TRP A 366 -16.43 -12.17 -5.70
C TRP A 366 -16.95 -13.09 -6.82
N GLU A 367 -16.28 -14.22 -7.05
CA GLU A 367 -16.71 -15.23 -8.04
C GLU A 367 -18.13 -15.72 -7.73
N ASN A 368 -18.44 -16.02 -6.47
CA ASN A 368 -19.78 -16.43 -6.03
C ASN A 368 -20.84 -15.37 -6.34
N LYS A 369 -20.51 -14.10 -6.13
CA LYS A 369 -21.42 -12.98 -6.42
C LYS A 369 -21.68 -12.89 -7.92
N GLN A 370 -20.65 -13.04 -8.75
CA GLN A 370 -20.77 -13.00 -10.21
C GLN A 370 -21.62 -14.18 -10.74
N GLU A 371 -21.36 -15.41 -10.27
CA GLU A 371 -22.16 -16.60 -10.63
C GLU A 371 -23.65 -16.41 -10.30
N LYS A 372 -23.97 -15.93 -9.09
CA LYS A 372 -25.36 -15.65 -8.68
C LYS A 372 -26.01 -14.55 -9.51
N SER A 373 -25.24 -13.57 -9.99
CA SER A 373 -25.77 -12.50 -10.86
C SER A 373 -26.07 -13.01 -12.26
N LEU A 374 -25.30 -13.98 -12.76
CA LEU A 374 -25.53 -14.63 -14.05
C LEU A 374 -26.74 -15.56 -14.00
N MET A 375 -26.95 -16.31 -12.91
CA MET A 375 -28.12 -17.20 -12.77
C MET A 375 -29.45 -16.45 -12.63
N LYS A 376 -29.42 -15.16 -12.29
CA LYS A 376 -30.61 -14.29 -12.16
C LYS A 376 -30.98 -13.57 -13.46
N ARG A 377 -30.11 -13.61 -14.46
CA ARG A 377 -30.36 -13.08 -15.81
C ARG A 377 -30.82 -14.24 -16.69
#